data_AF-A0A5K9LPP5-F1
#
_entry.id   AF-A0A5K9LPP5-F1
#
_cell.length_a   1.000
_cell.length_b   1.000
_cell.length_c   1.000
_cell.angle_alpha   90.00
_cell.angle_beta   90.00
_cell.angle_gamma   90.00
#
_symmetry.space_group_name_H-M   'P 1'
#
loop_
_entity.id
_entity.type
_entity.pdbx_description
1 polymer ?
#
loop_
_entity_poly.entity_id
_entity_poly.type
_entity_poly.pdbx_seq_one_letter_code
_entity_poly.pdbx_strand_id
1 'polypeptide(L)'
;MFQKSTSATAAMQVLAETRTQKELAIDSYVTPALISNQIKGKRTVSLEQAEQLIDSYNEPRSTYLFAHEFSNGMIPPLFDGLDNHHASLTNRFELEVEEAMNTLKNGLETMTFNLRKGDMLQREAAKQAISEITDVVASALTLNTSIAKAFNIDLQQVLNKRDLYYQKSGLVRSCGK
;
A
#
# COMPACT_ATOMS: atom_id res chain seq x y z
N MET A 1 14.88 -0.77 -3.83
CA MET A 1 15.63 -0.66 -2.55
C MET A 1 14.79 0.20 -1.64
N PHE A 2 14.32 -0.33 -0.51
CA PHE A 2 13.54 0.47 0.45
C PHE A 2 14.44 1.53 1.11
N GLN A 3 13.86 2.67 1.45
CA GLN A 3 14.58 3.71 2.19
C GLN A 3 14.98 3.20 3.59
N LYS A 4 16.12 3.64 4.14
CA LYS A 4 16.51 3.26 5.52
C LYS A 4 15.74 4.05 6.59
N SER A 5 15.25 5.23 6.22
CA SER A 5 14.43 6.09 7.06
C SER A 5 13.61 7.04 6.20
N THR A 6 12.38 7.37 6.60
CA THR A 6 11.48 8.26 5.86
C THR A 6 10.57 9.06 6.80
N SER A 7 9.91 10.08 6.27
CA SER A 7 8.89 10.86 7.00
C SER A 7 7.54 10.14 6.96
N ALA A 8 7.32 9.21 7.89
CA ALA A 8 6.08 8.42 7.96
C ALA A 8 5.00 9.03 8.88
N THR A 9 4.77 10.34 8.79
CA THR A 9 3.91 11.10 9.72
C THR A 9 2.49 10.52 9.80
N ALA A 10 1.88 10.25 8.64
CA ALA A 10 0.52 9.71 8.58
C ALA A 10 0.42 8.34 9.24
N ALA A 11 1.37 7.44 8.96
CA ALA A 11 1.42 6.11 9.57
C ALA A 11 1.50 6.18 11.11
N MET A 12 2.33 7.08 11.62
CA MET A 12 2.48 7.31 13.06
C MET A 12 1.23 7.93 13.71
N GLN A 13 0.54 8.83 13.01
CA GLN A 13 -0.71 9.41 13.48
C GLN A 13 -1.81 8.35 13.62
N VAL A 14 -1.91 7.42 12.66
CA VAL A 14 -2.89 6.33 12.74
C VAL A 14 -2.65 5.45 13.96
N LEU A 15 -1.39 5.07 14.25
CA LEU A 15 -1.08 4.32 15.47
C LEU A 15 -1.45 5.10 16.74
N ALA A 16 -1.23 6.41 16.74
CA ALA A 16 -1.57 7.28 17.86
C ALA A 16 -3.08 7.48 18.08
N GLU A 17 -3.96 7.05 17.15
CA GLU A 17 -5.42 7.04 17.36
C GLU A 17 -5.83 6.05 18.46
N THR A 18 -5.06 4.97 18.65
CA THR A 18 -5.41 3.87 19.57
C THR A 18 -4.32 3.54 20.58
N ARG A 19 -3.09 4.06 20.39
CA ARG A 19 -1.94 3.80 21.24
C ARG A 19 -1.36 5.08 21.80
N THR A 20 -0.87 5.01 23.03
CA THR A 20 -0.18 6.11 23.68
C THR A 20 1.25 6.25 23.16
N GLN A 21 1.80 7.47 23.22
CA GLN A 21 3.22 7.69 22.85
C GLN A 21 4.19 6.85 23.67
N LYS A 22 3.81 6.45 24.89
CA LYS A 22 4.62 5.60 25.76
C LYS A 22 4.64 4.15 25.28
N GLU A 23 3.49 3.59 24.89
CA GLU A 23 3.40 2.24 24.31
C GLU A 23 4.21 2.17 23.01
N LEU A 24 3.97 3.11 22.07
CA LEU A 24 4.72 3.18 20.81
C LEU A 24 6.23 3.27 21.02
N ALA A 25 6.67 4.02 22.03
CA ALA A 25 8.08 4.18 22.36
C ALA A 25 8.71 2.90 22.91
N ILE A 26 8.01 2.20 23.81
CA ILE A 26 8.47 0.93 24.39
C ILE A 26 8.57 -0.13 23.30
N ASP A 27 7.52 -0.29 22.51
CA ASP A 27 7.40 -1.38 21.53
C ASP A 27 8.31 -1.18 20.31
N SER A 28 8.81 0.04 20.10
CA SER A 28 9.78 0.37 19.05
C SER A 28 11.15 0.83 19.57
N TYR A 29 11.45 0.58 20.84
CA TYR A 29 12.75 0.85 21.48
C TYR A 29 13.28 2.28 21.31
N VAL A 30 12.40 3.28 21.31
CA VAL A 30 12.74 4.70 21.22
C VAL A 30 12.20 5.50 22.41
N THR A 31 12.44 6.81 22.41
CA THR A 31 11.90 7.69 23.46
C THR A 31 10.51 8.22 23.08
N PRO A 32 9.60 8.45 24.06
CA PRO A 32 8.30 9.10 23.79
C PRO A 32 8.43 10.48 23.12
N ALA A 33 9.51 11.21 23.42
CA ALA A 33 9.80 12.49 22.78
C ALA A 33 10.10 12.33 21.28
N LEU A 34 10.79 11.25 20.87
CA LEU A 34 11.01 10.95 19.46
C LEU A 34 9.69 10.61 18.75
N ILE A 35 8.85 9.75 19.36
CA ILE A 35 7.50 9.43 18.84
C ILE A 35 6.68 10.71 18.65
N SER A 36 6.64 11.61 19.64
CA SER A 36 5.92 12.88 19.54
C SER A 36 6.41 13.73 18.36
N ASN A 37 7.72 13.76 18.12
CA ASN A 37 8.29 14.48 16.98
C ASN A 37 7.97 13.81 15.63
N GLN A 38 7.93 12.49 15.57
CA GLN A 38 7.56 11.72 14.37
C GLN A 38 6.08 11.92 14.01
N ILE A 39 5.17 11.87 14.99
CA ILE A 39 3.73 12.16 14.81
C ILE A 39 3.49 13.58 14.27
N LYS A 40 4.39 14.52 14.62
CA LYS A 40 4.36 15.92 14.16
C LYS A 40 5.13 16.16 12.86
N GLY A 41 5.69 15.12 12.24
CA GLY A 41 6.50 15.22 11.02
C GLY A 41 7.82 15.98 11.19
N LYS A 42 8.32 16.12 12.43
CA LYS A 42 9.59 16.82 12.72
C LYS A 42 10.81 15.89 12.64
N ARG A 43 10.60 14.57 12.67
CA ARG A 43 11.65 13.54 12.63
C ARG A 43 11.17 12.37 11.78
N THR A 44 12.12 11.69 11.15
CA THR A 44 11.89 10.48 10.36
C THR A 44 11.75 9.24 11.25
N VAL A 45 11.14 8.20 10.70
CA VAL A 45 11.04 6.85 11.25
C VAL A 45 12.05 5.97 10.51
N SER A 46 12.81 5.15 11.22
CA SER A 46 13.72 4.16 10.60
C SER A 46 12.95 2.93 10.14
N LEU A 47 13.48 2.19 9.17
CA LEU A 47 12.85 0.95 8.68
C LEU A 47 12.66 -0.07 9.81
N GLU A 48 13.70 -0.27 10.63
CA GLU A 48 13.67 -1.16 11.79
C GLU A 48 12.58 -0.76 12.79
N GLN A 49 12.43 0.53 13.08
CA GLN A 49 11.38 1.03 13.96
C GLN A 49 9.99 0.76 13.37
N ALA A 50 9.81 0.98 12.06
CA ALA A 50 8.55 0.71 11.38
C ALA A 50 8.19 -0.78 11.40
N GLU A 51 9.16 -1.67 11.14
CA GLU A 51 8.99 -3.13 11.23
C GLU A 51 8.53 -3.54 12.64
N GLN A 52 9.18 -3.03 13.69
CA GLN A 52 8.79 -3.30 15.08
C GLN A 52 7.35 -2.85 15.39
N LEU A 53 6.95 -1.67 14.90
CA LEU A 53 5.59 -1.16 15.09
C LEU A 53 4.55 -1.98 14.32
N ILE A 54 4.87 -2.39 13.09
CA ILE A 54 4.01 -3.24 12.26
C ILE A 54 3.79 -4.59 12.94
N ASP A 55 4.85 -5.23 13.40
CA ASP A 55 4.79 -6.53 14.07
C ASP A 55 4.04 -6.46 15.40
N SER A 56 4.17 -5.35 16.14
CA SER A 56 3.55 -5.19 17.46
C SER A 56 2.05 -4.93 17.40
N TYR A 57 1.58 -4.18 16.39
CA TYR A 57 0.19 -3.71 16.37
C TYR A 57 -0.66 -4.27 15.24
N ASN A 58 -0.04 -4.75 14.15
CA ASN A 58 -0.73 -5.26 12.96
C ASN A 58 -1.90 -4.36 12.52
N GLU A 59 -1.68 -3.03 12.55
CA GLU A 59 -2.70 -2.07 12.16
C GLU A 59 -2.63 -1.86 10.63
N PRO A 60 -3.65 -2.29 9.85
CA PRO A 60 -3.53 -2.38 8.41
C PRO A 60 -3.26 -1.04 7.72
N ARG A 61 -3.89 0.04 8.19
CA ARG A 61 -3.78 1.36 7.55
C ARG A 61 -2.38 1.93 7.71
N SER A 62 -1.86 1.91 8.93
CA SER A 62 -0.49 2.33 9.26
C SER A 62 0.55 1.49 8.52
N THR A 63 0.33 0.18 8.42
CA THR A 63 1.22 -0.73 7.68
C THR A 63 1.36 -0.33 6.21
N TYR A 64 0.26 -0.09 5.51
CA TYR A 64 0.34 0.36 4.11
C TYR A 64 0.89 1.77 3.97
N LEU A 65 0.62 2.68 4.92
CA LEU A 65 1.21 4.02 4.92
C LEU A 65 2.74 3.94 5.09
N PHE A 66 3.25 3.10 6.00
CA PHE A 66 4.70 2.83 6.07
C PHE A 66 5.22 2.26 4.74
N ALA A 67 4.53 1.27 4.17
CA ALA A 67 4.95 0.64 2.92
C ALA A 67 5.05 1.67 1.77
N HIS A 68 4.05 2.56 1.64
CA HIS A 68 4.06 3.66 0.68
C HIS A 68 5.32 4.53 0.83
N GLU A 69 5.55 5.05 2.04
CA GLU A 69 6.67 5.96 2.32
C GLU A 69 8.03 5.31 2.11
N PHE A 70 8.22 4.07 2.59
CA PHE A 70 9.49 3.35 2.43
C PHE A 70 9.75 2.89 1.00
N SER A 71 8.69 2.66 0.21
CA SER A 71 8.78 2.23 -1.19
C SER A 71 9.21 3.35 -2.14
N ASN A 72 9.34 4.60 -1.65
CA ASN A 72 9.63 5.78 -2.48
C ASN A 72 8.59 5.96 -3.60
N GLY A 73 7.30 5.76 -3.27
CA GLY A 73 6.18 5.92 -4.20
C GLY A 73 5.93 4.75 -5.17
N MET A 74 6.61 3.62 -4.98
CA MET A 74 6.34 2.40 -5.79
C MET A 74 5.06 1.67 -5.37
N ILE A 75 4.59 1.90 -4.15
CA ILE A 75 3.26 1.52 -3.68
C ILE A 75 2.41 2.79 -3.72
N PRO A 76 1.19 2.78 -4.26
CA PRO A 76 0.34 3.97 -4.29
C PRO A 76 -0.13 4.38 -2.87
N PRO A 77 -0.55 5.64 -2.68
CA PRO A 77 -1.09 6.09 -1.40
C PRO A 77 -2.46 5.44 -1.13
N LEU A 78 -2.90 5.47 0.14
CA LEU A 78 -4.29 5.20 0.50
C LEU A 78 -5.14 6.46 0.24
N PHE A 79 -6.37 6.29 -0.22
CA PHE A 79 -7.28 7.42 -0.40
C PHE A 79 -7.84 7.87 0.95
N ASP A 80 -7.65 9.14 1.28
CA ASP A 80 -8.12 9.78 2.51
C ASP A 80 -9.13 10.92 2.28
N GLY A 81 -9.34 11.32 1.02
CA GLY A 81 -10.32 12.34 0.61
C GLY A 81 -11.72 11.79 0.27
N LEU A 82 -11.96 10.49 0.44
CA LEU A 82 -13.23 9.84 0.13
C LEU A 82 -14.06 9.61 1.41
N ASP A 83 -15.38 9.46 1.24
CA ASP A 83 -16.23 8.90 2.29
C ASP A 83 -15.76 7.47 2.60
N ASN A 84 -15.42 7.21 3.87
CA ASN A 84 -14.90 5.93 4.35
C ASN A 84 -15.99 4.85 4.47
N HIS A 85 -17.24 5.15 4.16
CA HIS A 85 -18.31 4.17 4.09
C HIS A 85 -18.00 3.07 3.06
N HIS A 86 -18.17 1.80 3.43
CA HIS A 86 -17.82 0.66 2.57
C HIS A 86 -18.45 0.73 1.18
N ALA A 87 -19.72 1.13 1.08
CA ALA A 87 -20.38 1.27 -0.22
C ALA A 87 -19.70 2.31 -1.13
N SER A 88 -19.19 3.41 -0.57
CA SER A 88 -18.48 4.44 -1.33
C SER A 88 -17.14 3.92 -1.85
N LEU A 89 -16.38 3.25 -0.98
CA LEU A 89 -15.09 2.65 -1.34
C LEU A 89 -15.23 1.48 -2.33
N THR A 90 -16.27 0.66 -2.18
CA THR A 90 -16.60 -0.40 -3.16
C THR A 90 -16.96 0.19 -4.51
N ASN A 91 -17.84 1.20 -4.55
CA ASN A 91 -18.20 1.86 -5.80
C ASN A 91 -16.97 2.50 -6.48
N ARG A 92 -16.08 3.15 -5.70
CA ARG A 92 -14.82 3.66 -6.23
C ARG A 92 -13.98 2.54 -6.84
N PHE A 93 -13.74 1.46 -6.11
CA PHE A 93 -12.98 0.31 -6.61
C PHE A 93 -13.59 -0.28 -7.89
N GLU A 94 -14.91 -0.43 -7.96
CA GLU A 94 -15.60 -0.94 -9.15
C GLU A 94 -15.38 -0.03 -10.37
N LEU A 95 -15.47 1.30 -10.19
CA LEU A 95 -15.20 2.27 -11.25
C LEU A 95 -13.76 2.18 -11.77
N GLU A 96 -12.76 2.16 -10.87
CA GLU A 96 -11.35 2.05 -11.30
C GLU A 96 -11.09 0.72 -12.04
N VAL A 97 -11.73 -0.38 -11.62
CA VAL A 97 -11.64 -1.68 -12.31
C VAL A 97 -12.24 -1.60 -13.70
N GLU A 98 -13.40 -0.95 -13.87
CA GLU A 98 -14.03 -0.76 -15.17
C GLU A 98 -13.14 0.06 -16.11
N GLU A 99 -12.59 1.18 -15.62
CA GLU A 99 -11.69 2.06 -16.37
C GLU A 99 -10.41 1.32 -16.79
N ALA A 100 -9.78 0.60 -15.86
CA ALA A 100 -8.60 -0.23 -16.16
C ALA A 100 -8.90 -1.32 -17.19
N MET A 101 -10.03 -2.01 -17.08
CA MET A 101 -10.42 -3.04 -18.04
C MET A 101 -10.65 -2.45 -19.44
N ASN A 102 -11.29 -1.30 -19.54
CA ASN A 102 -11.51 -0.62 -20.81
C ASN A 102 -10.19 -0.13 -21.42
N THR A 103 -9.32 0.48 -20.62
CA THR A 103 -8.00 0.95 -21.06
C THR A 103 -7.11 -0.21 -21.51
N LEU A 104 -7.09 -1.32 -20.77
CA LEU A 104 -6.31 -2.50 -21.16
C LEU A 104 -6.82 -3.12 -22.45
N LYS A 105 -8.15 -3.24 -22.64
CA LYS A 105 -8.74 -3.75 -23.88
C LYS A 105 -8.37 -2.89 -25.09
N ASN A 106 -8.53 -1.57 -24.96
CA ASN A 106 -8.19 -0.63 -26.04
C ASN A 106 -6.68 -0.57 -26.29
N GLY A 107 -5.88 -0.64 -25.22
CA GLY A 107 -4.43 -0.60 -25.28
C GLY A 107 -3.80 -1.88 -25.82
N LEU A 108 -4.42 -3.05 -25.64
CA LEU A 108 -3.93 -4.35 -26.14
C LEU A 108 -3.77 -4.38 -27.66
N GLU A 109 -4.62 -3.67 -28.39
CA GLU A 109 -4.50 -3.53 -29.85
C GLU A 109 -3.27 -2.72 -30.25
N THR A 110 -2.81 -1.84 -29.36
CA THR A 110 -1.69 -0.92 -29.59
C THR A 110 -0.37 -1.49 -29.04
N MET A 111 -0.39 -2.11 -27.85
CA MET A 111 0.77 -2.62 -27.11
C MET A 111 1.27 -3.97 -27.67
N THR A 112 1.99 -3.93 -28.79
CA THR A 112 2.59 -5.14 -29.37
C THR A 112 3.90 -5.55 -28.67
N PHE A 113 4.24 -6.85 -28.67
CA PHE A 113 5.46 -7.37 -28.05
C PHE A 113 6.76 -6.80 -28.67
N ASN A 114 6.70 -6.33 -29.93
CA ASN A 114 7.84 -5.76 -30.64
C ASN A 114 7.79 -4.24 -30.59
N LEU A 115 8.35 -3.66 -29.52
CA LEU A 115 8.60 -2.22 -29.44
C LEU A 115 9.54 -1.79 -30.57
N ARG A 116 9.00 -1.17 -31.62
CA ARG A 116 9.84 -0.48 -32.62
C ARG A 116 10.37 0.79 -31.97
N LYS A 117 11.69 1.00 -32.07
CA LYS A 117 12.37 2.19 -31.54
C LYS A 117 11.69 3.46 -32.10
N GLY A 118 11.07 4.27 -31.23
CA GLY A 118 10.37 5.50 -31.61
C GLY A 118 8.84 5.42 -31.66
N ASP A 119 8.23 4.28 -31.31
CA ASP A 119 6.77 4.17 -31.24
C ASP A 119 6.21 4.84 -29.97
N MET A 120 5.97 6.15 -30.06
CA MET A 120 5.42 6.96 -28.96
C MET A 120 4.00 6.50 -28.58
N LEU A 121 3.20 6.00 -29.53
CA LEU A 121 1.83 5.56 -29.26
C LEU A 121 1.82 4.33 -28.35
N GLN A 122 2.68 3.35 -28.62
CA GLN A 122 2.84 2.20 -27.72
C GLN A 122 3.27 2.60 -26.31
N ARG A 123 4.18 3.57 -26.21
CA ARG A 123 4.70 4.02 -24.92
C ARG A 123 3.65 4.76 -24.10
N GLU A 124 2.84 5.61 -24.73
CA GLU A 124 1.75 6.30 -24.04
C GLU A 124 0.63 5.34 -23.65
N ALA A 125 0.25 4.38 -24.51
CA ALA A 125 -0.71 3.34 -24.15
C ALA A 125 -0.25 2.51 -22.94
N ALA A 126 1.03 2.15 -22.88
CA ALA A 126 1.60 1.44 -21.74
C ALA A 126 1.58 2.27 -20.45
N LYS A 127 1.90 3.57 -20.52
CA LYS A 127 1.81 4.46 -19.36
C LYS A 127 0.38 4.58 -18.85
N GLN A 128 -0.59 4.76 -19.76
CA GLN A 128 -2.00 4.84 -19.39
C GLN A 128 -2.44 3.55 -18.70
N ALA A 129 -2.12 2.39 -19.28
CA ALA A 129 -2.42 1.10 -18.65
C ALA A 129 -1.81 0.97 -17.25
N ILE A 130 -0.55 1.41 -17.06
CA ILE A 130 0.09 1.42 -15.74
C ILE A 130 -0.65 2.34 -14.76
N SER A 131 -1.06 3.54 -15.18
CA SER A 131 -1.83 4.46 -14.33
C SER A 131 -3.14 3.83 -13.86
N GLU A 132 -3.96 3.32 -14.79
CA GLU A 132 -5.26 2.73 -14.41
C GLU A 132 -5.09 1.50 -13.50
N ILE A 133 -4.09 0.64 -13.76
CA ILE A 133 -3.78 -0.48 -12.85
C ILE A 133 -3.37 0.05 -11.47
N THR A 134 -2.62 1.15 -11.42
CA THR A 134 -2.19 1.76 -10.16
C THR A 134 -3.38 2.30 -9.37
N ASP A 135 -4.37 2.89 -10.05
CA ASP A 135 -5.59 3.40 -9.42
C ASP A 135 -6.48 2.26 -8.89
N VAL A 136 -6.55 1.12 -9.59
CA VAL A 136 -7.14 -0.12 -9.07
C VAL A 136 -6.41 -0.61 -7.82
N VAL A 137 -5.07 -0.60 -7.81
CA VAL A 137 -4.31 -1.01 -6.62
C VAL A 137 -4.56 -0.06 -5.45
N ALA A 138 -4.54 1.25 -5.68
CA ALA A 138 -4.78 2.26 -4.65
C ALA A 138 -6.18 2.12 -4.01
N SER A 139 -7.21 1.98 -4.84
CA SER A 139 -8.59 1.76 -4.39
C SER A 139 -8.75 0.42 -3.66
N ALA A 140 -8.13 -0.65 -4.15
CA ALA A 140 -8.16 -1.97 -3.51
C ALA A 140 -7.48 -1.97 -2.13
N LEU A 141 -6.30 -1.35 -2.01
CA LEU A 141 -5.59 -1.22 -0.74
C LEU A 141 -6.44 -0.42 0.26
N THR A 142 -7.04 0.69 -0.18
CA THR A 142 -7.94 1.50 0.64
C THR A 142 -9.15 0.69 1.12
N LEU A 143 -9.83 -0.02 0.21
CA LEU A 143 -10.97 -0.86 0.55
C LEU A 143 -10.60 -1.99 1.51
N ASN A 144 -9.46 -2.67 1.27
CA ASN A 144 -8.96 -3.74 2.14
C ASN A 144 -8.73 -3.26 3.57
N THR A 145 -8.11 -2.09 3.76
CA THR A 145 -7.90 -1.53 5.12
C THR A 145 -9.21 -1.20 5.81
N SER A 146 -10.17 -0.62 5.07
CA SER A 146 -11.50 -0.29 5.59
C SER A 146 -12.25 -1.56 6.03
N ILE A 147 -12.32 -2.59 5.18
CA ILE A 147 -12.96 -3.87 5.51
C ILE A 147 -12.24 -4.53 6.70
N ALA A 148 -10.91 -4.60 6.68
CA ALA A 148 -10.15 -5.23 7.75
C ALA A 148 -10.41 -4.56 9.11
N LYS A 149 -10.43 -3.23 9.15
CA LYS A 149 -10.72 -2.46 10.36
C LYS A 149 -12.16 -2.67 10.84
N ALA A 150 -13.14 -2.61 9.94
CA ALA A 150 -14.56 -2.73 10.31
C ALA A 150 -14.93 -4.11 10.86
N PHE A 151 -14.32 -5.17 10.33
CA PHE A 151 -14.60 -6.55 10.72
C PHE A 151 -13.56 -7.16 11.66
N ASN A 152 -12.60 -6.36 12.15
CA ASN A 152 -11.50 -6.81 13.01
C ASN A 152 -10.76 -8.03 12.43
N ILE A 153 -10.45 -7.96 11.13
CA ILE A 153 -9.74 -9.01 10.40
C ILE A 153 -8.25 -8.72 10.45
N ASP A 154 -7.47 -9.74 10.83
CA ASP A 154 -6.03 -9.76 10.65
C ASP A 154 -5.69 -9.85 9.15
N LEU A 155 -5.45 -8.69 8.53
CA LEU A 155 -5.18 -8.60 7.11
C LEU A 155 -3.86 -9.29 6.74
N GLN A 156 -2.82 -9.19 7.57
CA GLN A 156 -1.53 -9.82 7.34
C GLN A 156 -1.68 -11.35 7.26
N GLN A 157 -2.46 -11.95 8.16
CA GLN A 157 -2.75 -13.38 8.11
C GLN A 157 -3.48 -13.79 6.83
N VAL A 158 -4.44 -12.99 6.37
CA VAL A 158 -5.16 -13.23 5.11
C VAL A 158 -4.19 -13.20 3.93
N LEU A 159 -3.33 -12.18 3.85
CA LEU A 159 -2.34 -12.02 2.76
C LEU A 159 -1.30 -13.14 2.77
N ASN A 160 -0.77 -13.52 3.93
CA ASN A 160 0.19 -14.64 4.06
C ASN A 160 -0.42 -15.96 3.54
N LYS A 161 -1.71 -16.21 3.77
CA LYS A 161 -2.41 -17.38 3.21
C LYS A 161 -2.54 -17.29 1.68
N ARG A 162 -2.72 -16.08 1.12
CA ARG A 162 -2.76 -15.86 -0.34
C ARG A 162 -1.39 -16.08 -0.98
N ASP A 163 -0.30 -15.66 -0.34
CA ASP A 163 1.05 -15.92 -0.83
C ASP A 163 1.32 -17.42 -0.97
N LEU A 164 0.96 -18.21 0.04
CA LEU A 164 1.05 -19.68 -0.02
C LEU A 164 0.20 -20.28 -1.15
N TYR A 165 -0.98 -19.73 -1.39
CA TYR A 165 -1.83 -20.15 -2.50
C TYR A 165 -1.18 -19.85 -3.86
N TYR A 166 -0.60 -18.66 -4.03
CA TYR A 166 0.08 -18.28 -5.28
C TYR A 166 1.31 -19.14 -5.55
N GLN A 167 2.06 -19.49 -4.49
CA GLN A 167 3.19 -20.42 -4.59
C GLN A 167 2.75 -21.82 -5.02
N LYS A 168 1.73 -22.38 -4.35
CA LYS A 168 1.20 -23.71 -4.69
C LYS A 168 0.61 -23.78 -6.09
N SER A 169 -0.02 -22.69 -6.54
CA SER A 169 -0.59 -22.58 -7.88
C SER A 169 0.46 -22.33 -8.98
N GLY A 170 1.74 -22.16 -8.62
CA GLY A 170 2.82 -21.87 -9.56
C GLY A 170 2.81 -20.45 -10.15
N LEU A 171 1.92 -19.57 -9.65
CA LEU A 171 1.84 -18.17 -10.07
C LEU A 171 3.00 -17.34 -9.50
N VAL A 172 3.49 -17.72 -8.33
CA VAL A 172 4.72 -17.21 -7.72
C VAL A 172 5.69 -18.37 -7.59
N ARG A 173 6.90 -18.22 -8.14
CA ARG A 173 7.95 -19.22 -7.91
C ARG A 173 8.35 -19.14 -6.44
N SER A 174 8.36 -20.28 -5.74
CA SER A 174 9.08 -20.36 -4.46
C SER A 174 10.53 -19.98 -4.75
N CYS A 175 11.03 -18.88 -4.20
CA CYS A 175 12.45 -18.59 -4.25
C CYS A 175 13.16 -19.84 -3.73
N GLY A 176 13.92 -20.52 -4.61
CA GLY A 176 14.78 -21.61 -4.18
C GLY A 176 15.68 -21.06 -3.07
N LYS A 177 15.71 -21.76 -1.93
CA LYS A 177 16.82 -21.62 -1.00
C LYS A 177 18.07 -22.18 -1.66
#